data_AF-A0A6B2G2I4-F1
#
_entry.id   AF-A0A6B2G2I4-F1
#
_cell.length_a   1.000
_cell.length_b   1.000
_cell.length_c   1.000
_cell.angle_alpha   90.00
_cell.angle_beta   90.00
_cell.angle_gamma   90.00
#
_symmetry.space_group_name_H-M   'P 1'
#
loop_
_entity.id
_entity.type
_entity.pdbx_description
1 polymer ?
#
loop_
_entity_poly.entity_id
_entity_poly.type
_entity_poly.pdbx_seq_one_letter_code
_entity_poly.pdbx_strand_id
1 'polypeptide(L)'
;MSMVGYILGLGDRHPSNIMQERTTGKIIHIDFGDCFEVAMKRSSFPEKVPFRLTRMLTKCMEVTGIDGSFKVTSIRVMEVLRENKDSLLAVLEAFIYDPLLNWRLLENKNIEEEEYHPLPSEMDKPNIMNSEEMTDSSKYLKFPFSSDSKSYHSQPEILNKKAVDVINRVKDKLTGRDFHKDKIVDVKSQVELLIHQATSIENLSQSYMGWCPFW
;
A
#
# COMPACT_ATOMS: atom_id res chain seq x y z
N MET A 1 7.05 14.37 6.39
CA MET A 1 6.14 13.40 5.73
C MET A 1 6.28 11.97 6.26
N SER A 2 7.44 11.49 6.71
CA SER A 2 7.62 10.10 7.16
C SER A 2 6.59 9.62 8.20
N MET A 3 6.42 10.36 9.31
CA MET A 3 5.44 9.97 10.34
C MET A 3 3.98 10.08 9.86
N VAL A 4 3.65 11.12 9.09
CA VAL A 4 2.31 11.32 8.55
C VAL A 4 1.96 10.22 7.54
N GLY A 5 2.88 9.91 6.63
CA GLY A 5 2.75 8.81 5.66
C GLY A 5 2.64 7.46 6.36
N TYR A 6 3.39 7.24 7.44
CA TYR A 6 3.25 6.04 8.26
C TYR A 6 1.84 5.87 8.83
N ILE A 7 1.29 6.92 9.47
CA ILE A 7 -0.08 6.89 10.03
C ILE A 7 -1.09 6.59 8.92
N LEU A 8 -1.00 7.29 7.78
CA LEU A 8 -1.89 7.07 6.62
C LEU A 8 -1.71 5.68 5.99
N GLY A 9 -0.53 5.05 6.14
CA GLY A 9 -0.17 3.84 5.42
C GLY A 9 0.15 4.11 3.94
N LEU A 10 0.81 5.23 3.67
CA LEU A 10 1.17 5.68 2.33
C LEU A 10 2.38 4.89 1.78
N GLY A 11 2.11 3.98 0.85
CA GLY A 11 3.10 3.16 0.16
C GLY A 11 3.48 3.70 -1.21
N ASP A 12 4.20 2.91 -2.01
CA ASP A 12 4.67 3.28 -3.36
C ASP A 12 5.49 4.57 -3.37
N ARG A 13 6.43 4.67 -2.43
CA ARG A 13 7.29 5.85 -2.25
C ARG A 13 8.60 5.71 -3.01
N HIS A 14 8.51 5.41 -4.30
CA HIS A 14 9.66 5.38 -5.22
C HIS A 14 10.18 6.81 -5.52
N PRO A 15 11.40 6.99 -6.08
CA PRO A 15 11.99 8.32 -6.26
C PRO A 15 11.14 9.31 -7.04
N SER A 16 10.38 8.86 -8.05
CA SER A 16 9.50 9.76 -8.82
C SER A 16 8.30 10.30 -8.04
N ASN A 17 7.94 9.70 -6.90
CA ASN A 17 6.83 10.15 -6.03
C ASN A 17 7.32 11.05 -4.87
N ILE A 18 8.62 11.32 -4.80
CA ILE A 18 9.24 12.19 -3.80
C ILE A 18 10.07 13.25 -4.52
N MET A 19 9.53 14.47 -4.58
CA MET A 19 10.16 15.61 -5.23
C MET A 19 10.82 16.52 -4.20
N GLN A 20 11.83 17.29 -4.63
CA GLN A 20 12.46 18.33 -3.81
C GLN A 20 12.23 19.70 -4.44
N GLU A 21 11.71 20.64 -3.65
CA GLU A 21 11.64 22.04 -4.04
C GLU A 21 13.06 22.63 -4.09
N ARG A 22 13.49 23.11 -5.27
CA ARG A 22 14.89 23.51 -5.51
C ARG A 22 15.36 24.70 -4.68
N THR A 23 14.45 25.59 -4.29
CA THR A 23 14.79 26.82 -3.55
C THR A 23 14.87 26.56 -2.05
N THR A 24 13.91 25.83 -1.49
CA THR A 24 13.79 25.65 -0.03
C THR A 24 14.39 24.33 0.46
N GLY A 25 14.60 23.36 -0.43
CA GLY A 25 14.96 21.99 -0.09
C GLY A 25 13.83 21.17 0.54
N LYS A 26 12.59 21.71 0.60
CA LYS A 26 11.45 20.98 1.13
C LYS A 26 11.09 19.78 0.25
N ILE A 27 10.70 18.69 0.88
CA ILE A 27 10.26 17.46 0.22
C ILE A 27 8.75 17.50 -0.01
N ILE A 28 8.34 17.15 -1.22
CA ILE A 28 6.95 17.09 -1.66
C ILE A 28 6.66 15.66 -2.09
N HIS A 29 5.64 15.06 -1.49
CA HIS A 29 5.12 13.76 -1.93
C HIS A 29 4.00 13.99 -2.92
N ILE A 30 3.99 13.22 -4.01
CA ILE A 30 2.89 13.14 -4.96
C ILE A 30 2.38 11.71 -5.04
N ASP A 31 1.30 11.54 -5.80
CA ASP A 31 0.60 10.27 -6.01
C ASP A 31 0.19 9.57 -4.70
N PHE A 32 -1.06 9.75 -4.31
CA PHE A 32 -1.64 9.14 -3.10
C PHE A 32 -2.54 7.95 -3.46
N GLY A 33 -2.25 7.26 -4.57
CA GLY A 33 -2.93 6.03 -4.98
C GLY A 33 -2.92 4.97 -3.88
N ASP A 34 -1.73 4.67 -3.36
CA ASP A 34 -1.47 3.57 -2.44
C ASP A 34 -1.50 4.01 -0.96
N CYS A 35 -2.69 4.29 -0.45
CA CYS A 35 -2.91 4.55 0.97
C CYS A 35 -3.29 3.29 1.75
N PHE A 36 -3.33 3.38 3.09
CA PHE A 36 -3.88 2.32 3.97
C PHE A 36 -3.18 0.95 3.87
N GLU A 37 -1.85 0.96 3.66
CA GLU A 37 -1.00 -0.23 3.58
C GLU A 37 -1.33 -1.17 2.41
N VAL A 38 -2.01 -0.67 1.37
CA VAL A 38 -2.27 -1.42 0.14
C VAL A 38 -0.95 -1.94 -0.45
N ALA A 39 0.10 -1.10 -0.49
CA ALA A 39 1.42 -1.50 -0.95
C ALA A 39 2.09 -2.62 -0.13
N MET A 40 1.73 -2.77 1.14
CA MET A 40 2.27 -3.82 2.01
C MET A 40 1.51 -5.15 1.88
N LYS A 41 0.24 -5.09 1.44
CA LYS A 41 -0.69 -6.23 1.37
C LYS A 41 -0.81 -6.84 -0.04
N ARG A 42 -0.24 -6.21 -1.07
CA ARG A 42 -0.25 -6.73 -2.45
C ARG A 42 0.48 -8.08 -2.57
N SER A 43 0.09 -8.86 -3.56
CA SER A 43 0.67 -10.19 -3.82
C SER A 43 2.10 -10.13 -4.36
N SER A 44 2.37 -9.20 -5.28
CA SER A 44 3.67 -9.03 -5.93
C SER A 44 4.48 -7.92 -5.27
N PHE A 45 5.71 -8.23 -4.86
CA PHE A 45 6.65 -7.27 -4.23
C PHE A 45 6.01 -6.42 -3.11
N PRO A 46 5.49 -7.05 -2.04
CA PRO A 46 4.91 -6.32 -0.91
C PRO A 46 5.96 -5.46 -0.20
N GLU A 47 5.67 -4.16 -0.03
CA GLU A 47 6.55 -3.24 0.68
C GLU A 47 6.69 -3.63 2.15
N LYS A 48 7.93 -3.62 2.66
CA LYS A 48 8.28 -4.01 4.04
C LYS A 48 8.77 -2.85 4.91
N VAL A 49 8.76 -1.63 4.37
CA VAL A 49 9.23 -0.41 5.06
C VAL A 49 8.05 0.53 5.33
N PRO A 50 8.02 1.23 6.48
CA PRO A 50 6.93 2.16 6.81
C PRO A 50 6.99 3.48 6.02
N PHE A 51 8.18 3.86 5.55
CA PHE A 51 8.45 5.01 4.71
C PHE A 51 9.85 4.88 4.09
N ARG A 52 10.11 5.65 3.04
CA ARG A 52 11.44 5.70 2.42
C ARG A 52 12.44 6.43 3.32
N LEU A 53 13.41 5.69 3.87
CA LEU A 53 14.56 6.23 4.59
C LEU A 53 15.84 5.51 4.12
N THR A 54 16.08 5.58 2.81
CA THR A 54 17.21 4.91 2.17
C THR A 54 18.54 5.62 2.47
N ARG A 55 19.66 5.00 2.08
CA ARG A 55 20.99 5.50 2.37
C ARG A 55 21.25 6.88 1.76
N MET A 56 20.84 7.13 0.51
CA MET A 56 21.04 8.43 -0.14
C MET A 56 20.28 9.54 0.59
N LEU A 57 19.02 9.32 0.96
CA LEU A 57 18.25 10.29 1.75
C LEU A 57 18.89 10.54 3.12
N THR A 58 19.37 9.49 3.77
CA THR A 58 20.07 9.60 5.05
C THR A 58 21.37 10.40 4.93
N LYS A 59 22.12 10.22 3.84
CA LYS A 59 23.38 10.93 3.58
C LYS A 59 23.17 12.40 3.20
N CYS A 60 21.99 12.77 2.73
CA CYS A 60 21.62 14.17 2.48
C CYS A 60 21.24 14.94 3.75
N MET A 61 21.11 14.26 4.90
CA MET A 61 20.85 14.91 6.19
C MET A 61 22.13 15.51 6.78
N GLU A 62 22.05 16.02 8.01
CA GLU A 62 23.22 16.59 8.70
C GLU A 62 24.26 15.52 9.06
N VAL A 63 25.41 15.94 9.61
CA VAL A 63 26.54 15.04 9.90
C VAL A 63 26.22 13.91 10.89
N THR A 64 25.24 14.12 11.77
CA THR A 64 24.72 13.10 12.70
C THR A 64 23.74 12.12 12.03
N GLY A 65 23.42 12.32 10.74
CA GLY A 65 22.50 11.51 9.98
C GLY A 65 21.07 11.61 10.52
N ILE A 66 20.49 10.44 10.84
CA ILE A 66 19.09 10.31 11.26
C ILE A 66 18.88 10.80 12.70
N ASP A 67 19.90 10.65 13.56
CA ASP A 67 19.78 10.84 15.01
C ASP A 67 19.67 12.29 15.50
N GLY A 68 19.80 13.27 14.61
CA GLY A 68 19.60 14.68 14.97
C GLY A 68 18.20 15.19 14.61
N SER A 69 18.16 16.20 13.75
CA SER A 69 16.97 16.94 13.34
C SER A 69 15.84 16.01 12.88
N PHE A 70 16.15 14.98 12.07
CA PHE A 70 15.12 14.06 11.58
C PHE A 70 14.40 13.31 12.71
N LYS A 71 15.15 12.71 13.64
CA LYS A 71 14.58 11.96 14.77
C LYS A 71 13.82 12.85 15.73
N VAL A 72 14.38 14.01 16.08
CA VAL A 72 13.72 14.99 16.96
C VAL A 72 12.41 15.49 16.34
N THR A 73 12.43 15.86 15.06
CA THR A 73 11.21 16.28 14.34
C THR A 73 10.21 15.12 14.23
N SER A 74 10.66 13.90 13.99
CA SER A 74 9.77 12.72 13.92
C SER A 74 9.05 12.46 15.25
N ILE A 75 9.75 12.59 16.37
CA ILE A 75 9.15 12.50 17.72
C ILE A 75 8.10 13.59 17.90
N ARG A 76 8.43 14.87 17.60
CA ARG A 76 7.48 15.98 17.77
C ARG A 76 6.24 15.85 16.88
N VAL A 77 6.43 15.45 15.62
CA VAL A 77 5.30 15.20 14.72
C VAL A 77 4.43 14.07 15.25
N MET A 78 5.04 12.96 15.70
CA MET A 78 4.28 11.83 16.24
C MET A 78 3.53 12.20 17.54
N GLU A 79 4.13 13.01 18.43
CA GLU A 79 3.45 13.54 19.61
C GLU A 79 2.18 14.30 19.23
N VAL A 80 2.27 15.26 18.29
CA VAL A 80 1.13 16.05 17.83
C VAL A 80 0.05 15.18 17.18
N LEU A 81 0.45 14.19 16.36
CA LEU A 81 -0.48 13.27 15.72
C LEU A 81 -1.23 12.41 16.75
N ARG A 82 -0.53 11.88 17.77
CA ARG A 82 -1.15 11.07 18.82
C ARG A 82 -2.04 11.89 19.77
N GLU A 83 -1.63 13.11 20.09
CA GLU A 83 -2.41 14.04 20.93
C GLU A 83 -3.74 14.41 20.25
N ASN A 84 -3.71 14.62 18.93
CA ASN A 84 -4.87 15.01 18.13
C ASN A 84 -5.49 13.83 17.36
N LYS A 85 -5.36 12.60 17.90
CA LYS A 85 -5.80 11.38 17.21
C LYS A 85 -7.28 11.39 16.85
N ASP A 86 -8.14 11.96 17.70
CA ASP A 86 -9.59 11.93 17.50
C ASP A 86 -10.00 12.81 16.31
N SER A 87 -9.32 13.95 16.13
CA SER A 87 -9.49 14.82 14.94
C SER A 87 -9.04 14.13 13.66
N LEU A 88 -7.91 13.42 13.70
CA LEU A 88 -7.41 12.67 12.53
C LEU A 88 -8.32 11.49 12.18
N LEU A 89 -8.78 10.74 13.19
CA LEU A 89 -9.71 9.63 12.98
C LEU A 89 -11.03 10.12 12.39
N ALA A 90 -11.60 11.23 12.87
CA ALA A 90 -12.82 11.79 12.32
C ALA A 90 -12.70 12.14 10.82
N VAL A 91 -11.57 12.73 10.40
CA VAL A 91 -11.32 13.05 8.99
C VAL A 91 -11.17 11.76 8.17
N LEU A 92 -10.42 10.78 8.65
CA LEU A 92 -10.19 9.52 7.93
C LEU A 92 -11.44 8.64 7.84
N GLU A 93 -12.26 8.62 8.90
CA GLU A 93 -13.57 7.93 8.90
C GLU A 93 -14.46 8.51 7.80
N ALA A 94 -14.54 9.84 7.66
CA ALA A 94 -15.31 10.46 6.60
C ALA A 94 -14.85 10.04 5.19
N PHE A 95 -13.53 9.94 4.96
CA PHE A 95 -12.98 9.50 3.67
C PHE A 95 -13.18 8.00 3.40
N ILE A 96 -13.04 7.16 4.42
CA ILE A 96 -13.14 5.70 4.26
C ILE A 96 -14.59 5.26 4.09
N TYR A 97 -15.53 5.91 4.77
CA TYR A 97 -16.96 5.63 4.61
C TYR A 97 -17.57 6.30 3.38
N ASP A 98 -16.80 7.05 2.58
CA ASP A 98 -17.26 7.59 1.30
C ASP A 98 -17.46 6.45 0.27
N PRO A 99 -18.68 6.21 -0.22
CA PRO A 99 -18.96 5.14 -1.17
C PRO A 99 -18.19 5.27 -2.50
N LEU A 100 -17.75 6.48 -2.87
CA LEU A 100 -17.02 6.71 -4.13
C LEU A 100 -15.52 6.43 -4.05
N LEU A 101 -14.96 6.33 -2.84
CA LEU A 101 -13.53 6.06 -2.63
C LEU A 101 -13.25 4.59 -2.29
N ASN A 102 -14.29 3.85 -1.89
CA ASN A 102 -14.20 2.48 -1.40
C ASN A 102 -13.75 1.43 -2.43
N TRP A 103 -13.79 1.74 -3.73
CA TRP A 103 -13.35 0.81 -4.77
C TRP A 103 -11.86 0.44 -4.65
N ARG A 104 -11.01 1.37 -4.18
CA ARG A 104 -9.57 1.11 -3.98
C ARG A 104 -9.29 0.03 -2.94
N LEU A 105 -10.21 -0.20 -2.00
CA LEU A 105 -10.08 -1.26 -0.98
C LEU A 105 -10.50 -2.64 -1.52
N LEU A 106 -11.22 -2.69 -2.65
CA LEU A 106 -11.76 -3.92 -3.25
C LEU A 106 -10.79 -4.61 -4.20
N GLU A 107 -9.91 -3.86 -4.88
CA GLU A 107 -9.07 -4.37 -5.98
C GLU A 107 -8.09 -5.49 -5.58
N ASN A 108 -7.78 -5.63 -4.28
CA ASN A 108 -6.91 -6.72 -3.78
C ASN A 108 -7.44 -8.14 -4.05
N LYS A 109 -8.66 -8.35 -4.58
CA LYS A 109 -9.18 -9.67 -4.93
C LYS A 109 -9.07 -10.04 -6.42
N ASN A 110 -8.91 -9.08 -7.32
CA ASN A 110 -9.07 -9.37 -8.76
C ASN A 110 -7.80 -9.87 -9.45
N ILE A 111 -6.72 -10.14 -8.71
CA ILE A 111 -5.42 -10.62 -9.27
C ILE A 111 -5.16 -12.09 -8.92
N GLU A 112 -6.06 -12.76 -8.17
CA GLU A 112 -5.87 -14.17 -7.76
C GLU A 112 -6.34 -15.20 -8.82
N GLU A 113 -6.80 -14.78 -10.01
CA GLU A 113 -7.31 -15.69 -11.08
C GLU A 113 -6.50 -15.65 -12.40
N GLU A 114 -5.20 -15.35 -12.37
CA GLU A 114 -4.30 -15.76 -13.47
C GLU A 114 -3.53 -17.01 -13.06
N GLU A 115 -4.27 -18.12 -13.01
CA GLU A 115 -3.69 -19.45 -12.89
C GLU A 115 -2.85 -19.72 -14.16
N TYR A 116 -1.57 -19.96 -13.92
CA TYR A 116 -0.53 -20.21 -14.91
C TYR A 116 -0.92 -21.42 -15.80
N HIS A 117 -1.53 -21.19 -16.96
CA HIS A 117 -1.70 -22.24 -17.95
C HIS A 117 -0.32 -22.56 -18.57
N PRO A 118 0.25 -23.77 -18.39
CA PRO A 118 1.45 -24.14 -19.10
C PRO A 118 1.11 -24.25 -20.60
N LEU A 119 1.93 -23.60 -21.43
CA LEU A 119 1.89 -23.76 -22.89
C LEU A 119 1.98 -25.26 -23.24
N PRO A 120 1.10 -25.80 -24.11
CA PRO A 120 1.22 -27.18 -24.54
C PRO A 120 2.49 -27.34 -25.38
N SER A 121 3.37 -28.24 -24.95
CA SER A 121 4.51 -28.70 -25.74
C SER A 121 4.02 -29.32 -27.05
N GLU A 122 4.44 -28.75 -28.18
CA GLU A 122 4.29 -29.36 -29.49
C GLU A 122 5.03 -30.71 -29.53
N MET A 123 4.29 -31.82 -29.57
CA MET A 123 4.70 -33.05 -30.25
C MET A 123 3.50 -33.98 -30.42
N ASP A 124 3.43 -34.58 -31.61
CA ASP A 124 2.53 -35.65 -32.07
C ASP A 124 1.13 -35.28 -32.59
N LYS A 125 1.09 -34.98 -33.90
CA LYS A 125 -0.08 -35.28 -34.76
C LYS A 125 -0.11 -36.78 -35.10
N PRO A 126 -1.32 -37.34 -35.30
CA PRO A 126 -1.59 -37.83 -36.64
C PRO A 126 -2.93 -37.34 -37.21
N ASN A 127 -2.90 -37.12 -38.52
CA ASN A 127 -4.03 -36.74 -39.39
C ASN A 127 -5.15 -37.79 -39.38
N ILE A 128 -6.42 -37.36 -39.22
CA ILE A 128 -7.57 -37.95 -39.93
C ILE A 128 -8.54 -36.82 -40.32
N MET A 129 -8.86 -36.77 -41.61
CA MET A 129 -9.83 -35.89 -42.28
C MET A 129 -11.28 -36.23 -41.90
N ASN A 130 -12.15 -35.20 -41.88
CA ASN A 130 -13.51 -35.13 -42.45
C ASN A 130 -14.19 -33.86 -41.89
N SER A 131 -14.31 -32.78 -42.68
CA SER A 131 -15.41 -32.40 -43.59
C SER A 131 -16.55 -31.62 -42.91
N GLU A 132 -16.56 -30.32 -43.22
CA GLU A 132 -17.70 -29.39 -43.38
C GLU A 132 -18.70 -29.16 -42.24
N GLU A 133 -18.70 -27.93 -41.69
CA GLU A 133 -19.90 -27.08 -41.58
C GLU A 133 -19.53 -25.60 -41.34
N MET A 134 -20.11 -24.70 -42.13
CA MET A 134 -20.02 -23.23 -42.02
C MET A 134 -21.04 -22.68 -41.01
N THR A 135 -20.85 -21.39 -40.63
CA THR A 135 -21.70 -20.49 -39.83
C THR A 135 -21.44 -20.60 -38.31
N ASP A 136 -21.09 -19.55 -37.56
CA ASP A 136 -21.70 -18.22 -37.45
C ASP A 136 -20.70 -17.23 -36.80
N SER A 137 -20.51 -16.06 -37.41
CA SER A 137 -19.56 -15.01 -37.00
C SER A 137 -20.18 -14.00 -36.03
N SER A 138 -20.62 -14.47 -34.86
CA SER A 138 -21.37 -13.62 -33.91
C SER A 138 -21.08 -13.92 -32.42
N LYS A 139 -19.83 -14.27 -32.06
CA LYS A 139 -19.44 -14.53 -30.64
C LYS A 139 -18.62 -13.45 -29.93
N TYR A 140 -18.41 -12.29 -30.55
CA TYR A 140 -17.68 -11.18 -29.92
C TYR A 140 -18.59 -9.96 -29.75
N LEU A 141 -19.50 -10.01 -28.78
CA LEU A 141 -20.10 -8.85 -28.08
C LEU A 141 -21.13 -9.36 -27.06
N LYS A 142 -20.67 -10.03 -25.99
CA LYS A 142 -21.44 -10.11 -24.75
C LYS A 142 -21.07 -8.90 -23.89
N PHE A 143 -21.92 -7.87 -23.93
CA PHE A 143 -21.93 -6.81 -22.93
C PHE A 143 -22.19 -7.44 -21.55
N PRO A 144 -21.46 -7.06 -20.48
CA PRO A 144 -21.68 -7.59 -19.15
C PRO A 144 -22.85 -6.84 -18.50
N PHE A 145 -24.07 -7.23 -18.84
CA PHE A 145 -25.24 -6.89 -18.04
C PHE A 145 -26.13 -8.13 -17.88
N SER A 146 -25.55 -9.19 -17.31
CA SER A 146 -26.33 -10.27 -16.72
C SER A 146 -26.50 -9.98 -15.23
N SER A 147 -27.77 -9.83 -14.85
CA SER A 147 -28.26 -9.59 -13.51
C SER A 147 -28.00 -10.78 -12.59
N ASP A 148 -26.82 -10.85 -11.99
CA ASP A 148 -26.56 -11.71 -10.83
C ASP A 148 -26.95 -10.96 -9.54
N SER A 149 -28.24 -11.04 -9.21
CA SER A 149 -28.86 -10.42 -8.03
C SER A 149 -28.45 -11.03 -6.69
N LYS A 150 -27.49 -11.97 -6.66
CA LYS A 150 -26.96 -12.58 -5.42
C LYS A 150 -25.57 -12.05 -5.00
N SER A 151 -24.86 -11.31 -5.85
CA SER A 151 -23.51 -10.80 -5.55
C SER A 151 -23.52 -9.45 -4.80
N TYR A 152 -24.56 -8.64 -4.99
CA TYR A 152 -24.60 -7.27 -4.46
C TYR A 152 -24.87 -7.15 -2.96
N HIS A 153 -25.49 -8.15 -2.32
CA HIS A 153 -25.82 -8.06 -0.89
C HIS A 153 -24.60 -8.27 0.03
N SER A 154 -23.58 -9.01 -0.41
CA SER A 154 -22.37 -9.28 0.37
C SER A 154 -21.29 -8.19 0.23
N GLN A 155 -21.38 -7.37 -0.82
CA GLN A 155 -20.42 -6.30 -1.10
C GLN A 155 -20.38 -5.19 -0.02
N PRO A 156 -21.51 -4.63 0.46
CA PRO A 156 -21.48 -3.56 1.47
C PRO A 156 -20.97 -4.04 2.84
N GLU A 157 -21.28 -5.28 3.25
CA GLU A 157 -20.79 -5.84 4.52
C GLU A 157 -19.28 -6.10 4.50
N ILE A 158 -18.75 -6.63 3.39
CA ILE A 158 -17.30 -6.87 3.22
C ILE A 158 -16.55 -5.54 3.17
N LEU A 159 -17.10 -4.53 2.47
CA LEU A 159 -16.54 -3.18 2.44
C LEU A 159 -16.48 -2.56 3.83
N ASN A 160 -17.58 -2.66 4.59
CA ASN A 160 -17.65 -2.13 5.94
C ASN A 160 -16.62 -2.82 6.86
N LYS A 161 -16.46 -4.15 6.75
CA LYS A 161 -15.42 -4.87 7.51
C LYS A 161 -14.01 -4.38 7.17
N LYS A 162 -13.67 -4.22 5.88
CA LYS A 162 -12.37 -3.69 5.46
C LYS A 162 -12.14 -2.26 5.93
N ALA A 163 -13.15 -1.41 5.85
CA ALA A 163 -13.12 -0.04 6.36
C ALA A 163 -12.79 0.00 7.86
N VAL A 164 -13.47 -0.84 8.65
CA VAL A 164 -13.21 -0.98 10.09
C VAL A 164 -11.78 -1.47 10.36
N ASP A 165 -11.28 -2.44 9.60
CA ASP A 165 -9.89 -2.92 9.74
C ASP A 165 -8.85 -1.82 9.47
N VAL A 166 -9.10 -0.97 8.47
CA VAL A 166 -8.23 0.17 8.15
C VAL A 166 -8.25 1.21 9.27
N ILE A 167 -9.44 1.59 9.75
CA ILE A 167 -9.58 2.54 10.86
C ILE A 167 -8.92 2.02 12.13
N ASN A 168 -9.15 0.75 12.48
CA ASN A 168 -8.51 0.12 13.63
C ASN A 168 -6.99 0.12 13.48
N ARG A 169 -6.49 -0.17 12.27
CA ARG A 169 -5.05 -0.13 12.01
C ARG A 169 -4.46 1.26 12.20
N VAL A 170 -5.12 2.32 11.74
CA VAL A 170 -4.69 3.71 11.96
C VAL A 170 -4.73 4.06 13.46
N LYS A 171 -5.79 3.65 14.16
CA LYS A 171 -5.95 3.84 15.60
C LYS A 171 -4.83 3.16 16.39
N ASP A 172 -4.42 1.95 16.00
CA ASP A 172 -3.31 1.24 16.63
C ASP A 172 -2.00 2.03 16.47
N LYS A 173 -1.74 2.60 15.28
CA LYS A 173 -0.56 3.46 15.05
C LYS A 173 -0.58 4.73 15.89
N LEU A 174 -1.74 5.39 15.99
CA LEU A 174 -1.94 6.60 16.79
C LEU A 174 -1.94 6.34 18.31
N THR A 175 -2.04 5.08 18.74
CA THR A 175 -2.01 4.71 20.16
C THR A 175 -0.78 3.91 20.57
N GLY A 176 0.12 3.60 19.62
CA GLY A 176 1.33 2.82 19.87
C GLY A 176 1.08 1.33 20.14
N ARG A 177 0.01 0.77 19.59
CA ARG A 177 -0.38 -0.66 19.71
C ARG A 177 -0.12 -1.44 18.41
N ASP A 178 0.70 -0.87 17.55
CA ASP A 178 0.93 -1.26 16.16
C ASP A 178 2.02 -2.29 15.93
N PHE A 179 2.89 -2.52 16.93
CA PHE A 179 3.99 -3.48 16.87
C PHE A 179 3.73 -4.75 17.69
N HIS A 180 3.13 -4.60 18.86
CA HIS A 180 2.86 -5.68 19.80
C HIS A 180 1.41 -5.59 20.27
N LYS A 181 0.68 -6.70 20.21
CA LYS A 181 -0.74 -6.73 20.61
C LYS A 181 -0.95 -6.38 22.08
N ASP A 182 0.01 -6.71 22.93
CA ASP A 182 -0.13 -6.61 24.39
C ASP A 182 0.66 -5.45 25.01
N LYS A 183 1.38 -4.66 24.21
CA LYS A 183 2.26 -3.59 24.72
C LYS A 183 1.99 -2.28 24.02
N ILE A 184 1.72 -1.26 24.82
CA ILE A 184 1.67 0.13 24.37
C ILE A 184 3.11 0.66 24.30
N VAL A 185 3.51 1.13 23.13
CA VAL A 185 4.82 1.71 22.87
C VAL A 185 4.70 3.24 22.95
N ASP A 186 5.57 3.87 23.74
CA ASP A 186 5.65 5.33 23.82
C ASP A 186 6.12 5.92 22.48
N VAL A 187 5.97 7.24 22.32
CA VAL A 187 6.28 7.91 21.04
C VAL A 187 7.74 7.72 20.63
N LYS A 188 8.69 7.86 21.56
CA LYS A 188 10.13 7.79 21.22
C LYS A 188 10.49 6.39 20.78
N SER A 189 10.05 5.38 21.52
CA SER A 189 10.28 3.98 21.18
C SER A 189 9.60 3.59 19.86
N GLN A 190 8.39 4.09 19.58
CA GLN A 190 7.71 3.82 18.32
C GLN A 190 8.49 4.41 17.14
N VAL A 191 8.94 5.66 17.26
CA VAL A 191 9.75 6.31 16.22
C VAL A 191 11.05 5.53 15.98
N GLU A 192 11.70 5.04 17.05
CA GLU A 192 12.90 4.21 16.92
C GLU A 192 12.65 2.92 16.14
N LEU A 193 11.58 2.20 16.48
CA LEU A 193 11.20 0.96 15.78
C LEU A 193 10.89 1.22 14.30
N LEU A 194 10.24 2.35 13.99
CA LEU A 194 9.95 2.73 12.61
C LEU A 194 11.21 3.07 11.81
N ILE A 195 12.15 3.81 12.41
CA ILE A 195 13.44 4.11 11.78
C ILE A 195 14.21 2.80 11.53
N HIS A 196 14.24 1.90 12.51
CA HIS A 196 14.88 0.59 12.36
C HIS A 196 14.24 -0.22 11.22
N GLN A 197 12.91 -0.27 11.14
CA GLN A 197 12.23 -0.95 10.02
C GLN A 197 12.52 -0.31 8.66
N ALA A 198 12.57 1.02 8.59
CA ALA A 198 12.79 1.76 7.34
C ALA A 198 14.23 1.68 6.82
N THR A 199 15.19 1.41 7.72
CA THR A 199 16.63 1.30 7.41
C THR A 199 17.12 -0.15 7.36
N SER A 200 16.28 -1.11 7.74
CA SER A 200 16.61 -2.53 7.69
C SER A 200 16.94 -2.98 6.26
N ILE A 201 18.14 -3.54 6.09
CA ILE A 201 18.61 -4.08 4.82
C ILE A 201 17.72 -5.23 4.36
N GLU A 202 17.24 -6.07 5.30
CA GLU A 202 16.33 -7.18 5.01
C GLU A 202 15.01 -6.68 4.42
N ASN A 203 14.46 -5.59 4.95
CA ASN A 203 13.22 -5.00 4.44
C ASN A 203 13.43 -4.31 3.09
N LEU A 204 14.52 -3.54 2.97
CA LEU A 204 14.84 -2.79 1.74
C LEU A 204 15.17 -3.74 0.58
N SER A 205 15.86 -4.84 0.83
CA SER A 205 16.25 -5.81 -0.20
C SER A 205 15.07 -6.52 -0.88
N GLN A 206 13.91 -6.59 -0.22
CA GLN A 206 12.68 -7.18 -0.75
C GLN A 206 11.87 -6.22 -1.63
N SER A 207 12.26 -4.95 -1.69
CA SER A 207 11.54 -3.94 -2.46
C SER A 207 11.71 -4.18 -3.97
N TYR A 208 10.67 -3.84 -4.74
CA TYR A 208 10.73 -3.86 -6.19
C TYR A 208 11.92 -3.03 -6.72
N MET A 209 12.56 -3.47 -7.82
CA MET A 209 13.77 -2.82 -8.35
C MET A 209 13.56 -1.34 -8.68
N GLY A 210 12.40 -0.97 -9.25
CA GLY A 210 12.04 0.42 -9.56
C GLY A 210 11.77 1.28 -8.33
N TRP A 211 11.61 0.67 -7.15
CA TRP A 211 11.60 1.39 -5.87
C TRP A 211 12.99 1.91 -5.50
N CYS A 212 14.06 1.45 -6.15
CA CYS A 212 15.46 1.88 -5.95
C CYS A 212 15.93 1.84 -4.48
N PRO A 213 15.88 0.68 -3.79
CA PRO A 213 16.26 0.58 -2.37
C PRO A 213 17.74 0.88 -2.10
N PHE A 214 18.58 0.78 -3.13
CA PHE A 214 20.04 0.95 -3.07
C PHE A 214 20.53 2.40 -3.19
N TRP A 215 19.62 3.34 -3.53
CA TRP A 215 19.90 4.78 -3.49
C TRP A 215 20.00 5.21 -2.02
#